data_AF-A0A3R6J7G4-F1
#
_entry.id   AF-A0A3R6J7G4-F1
#
_cell.length_a   1.000
_cell.length_b   1.000
_cell.length_c   1.000
_cell.angle_alpha   90.00
_cell.angle_beta   90.00
_cell.angle_gamma   90.00
#
_symmetry.space_group_name_H-M   'P 1'
#
loop_
_entity.id
_entity.type
_entity.pdbx_description
1 polymer ?
#
loop_
_entity_poly.entity_id
_entity_poly.type
_entity_poly.pdbx_seq_one_letter_code
_entity_poly.pdbx_strand_id
1 'polypeptide(L)'
;MRKILLSIASLLIFAGSINATNIGYSKDDIDKLNTFRLGSSHKQGQAIRFSHAKLQALKGKTIDFAEFVVGSKNTTDNNINVFLATTLTGTPIAEGTLEVKRSLTKVKWTLDKPYTITGEEECLYIGYTAEIGTTYNLLISDKSYDIEGCNFAYNNGTWVDTYGMDRGSALIFVNAENADDYTDVIVGRSKFDGYYKAGEECKLTPCFVNTGTTTINSFDAIIDVDGKTTTKHFADLNIEPKEGYSFNLTDLDTSKEGKRDINVTIANVNGADKEGDTSDNSLTASLFFYPKNMERSLLLESFTSQTCSQCFRGHLNIADAIKTSKQDIIEVAHHSGYDPDIFTMQEDINYLFFYPGSGGTFAPAAMVNRHTYANVSSSPIVQATSTNNVLSTIYNAATTKPYVSFNLETKLNESTRELKVKVQILAHTDAPSKQSIFNLFLVQDGIIASQTNAGENYTHNHTFRGTVTGNAWGMLVNDVKAGQMFTWEKTITIPKQIHSSYYTDETKNNIKAVLEDMSVVAYMGSFDQNDNTKHTIYNCCKARLGESYKQGGFNVTTAINEPEAEQTLNIFVNNGKVCVDGDYSRLSVYNLAGAQVENAALAKGVYIVKVVAGSKQTTKKILVR
;
A
#
# COMPACT_ATOMS: atom_id res chain seq x y z
N MET A 1 93.51 -6.54 36.12
CA MET A 1 92.96 -5.61 37.12
C MET A 1 91.67 -5.01 36.57
N ARG A 2 90.56 -5.12 37.34
CA ARG A 2 89.37 -4.24 37.47
C ARG A 2 89.12 -3.17 36.37
N LYS A 3 87.93 -2.84 35.86
CA LYS A 3 86.49 -3.10 36.14
C LYS A 3 85.71 -2.44 34.96
N ILE A 4 84.73 -3.11 34.34
CA ILE A 4 83.26 -2.87 34.43
C ILE A 4 82.78 -1.46 34.04
N LEU A 5 81.99 -1.39 32.96
CA LEU A 5 80.64 -0.79 32.96
C LEU A 5 79.83 -1.34 31.77
N LEU A 6 78.92 -2.28 32.09
CA LEU A 6 77.80 -2.69 31.25
C LEU A 6 76.74 -1.57 31.25
N SER A 7 76.13 -1.35 30.09
CA SER A 7 74.78 -0.79 29.97
C SER A 7 74.02 -1.65 28.96
N ILE A 8 73.24 -2.59 29.50
CA ILE A 8 72.18 -3.32 28.79
C ILE A 8 70.88 -2.72 29.34
N ALA A 9 70.08 -2.09 28.48
CA ALA A 9 68.67 -1.82 28.73
C ALA A 9 67.87 -2.32 27.52
N SER A 10 67.64 -3.62 27.58
CA SER A 10 66.50 -4.40 27.11
C SER A 10 65.47 -3.68 26.22
N LEU A 11 65.53 -3.97 24.93
CA LEU A 11 64.41 -3.87 24.00
C LEU A 11 63.40 -4.98 24.36
N LEU A 12 62.37 -4.65 25.13
CA LEU A 12 61.20 -5.52 25.32
C LEU A 12 60.22 -5.23 24.19
N ILE A 13 60.39 -5.95 23.08
CA ILE A 13 59.33 -6.12 22.08
C ILE A 13 58.33 -7.10 22.71
N PHE A 14 57.33 -6.57 23.42
CA PHE A 14 56.07 -7.29 23.55
C PHE A 14 55.32 -7.12 22.22
N ALA A 15 55.63 -7.97 21.25
CA ALA A 15 54.69 -8.29 20.18
C ALA A 15 53.63 -9.20 20.80
N GLY A 16 52.78 -8.63 21.66
CA GLY A 16 51.46 -9.21 21.87
C GLY A 16 50.71 -9.04 20.57
N SER A 17 50.29 -10.14 19.96
CA SER A 17 49.25 -10.13 18.95
C SER A 17 47.98 -9.54 19.57
N ILE A 18 47.81 -8.22 19.48
CA ILE A 18 46.57 -7.54 19.84
C ILE A 18 45.60 -7.90 18.72
N ASN A 19 44.67 -8.82 19.00
CA ASN A 19 43.58 -9.11 18.07
C ASN A 19 42.71 -7.84 17.97
N ALA A 20 42.80 -7.19 16.81
CA ALA A 20 42.02 -6.02 16.45
C ALA A 20 40.74 -6.49 15.75
N THR A 21 39.58 -6.22 16.33
CA THR A 21 38.29 -6.66 15.82
C THR A 21 37.52 -5.46 15.29
N ASN A 22 37.17 -5.51 14.00
CA ASN A 22 36.39 -4.47 13.34
C ASN A 22 34.89 -4.67 13.61
N ILE A 23 34.30 -3.74 14.36
CA ILE A 23 32.86 -3.66 14.62
C ILE A 23 32.22 -2.62 13.70
N GLY A 24 31.07 -2.97 13.14
CA GLY A 24 30.37 -2.21 12.11
C GLY A 24 29.36 -3.12 11.41
N TYR A 25 28.60 -2.57 10.45
CA TYR A 25 27.51 -3.29 9.79
C TYR A 25 27.78 -3.59 8.31
N SER A 26 28.83 -3.01 7.75
CA SER A 26 29.08 -3.05 6.30
C SER A 26 30.04 -4.15 5.87
N LYS A 27 29.84 -4.63 4.63
CA LYS A 27 30.70 -5.59 3.93
C LYS A 27 32.02 -5.02 3.41
N ASP A 28 32.29 -3.73 3.62
CA ASP A 28 33.47 -3.04 3.05
C ASP A 28 33.51 -3.05 1.51
N ASP A 29 32.33 -3.07 0.88
CA ASP A 29 32.18 -2.98 -0.57
C ASP A 29 32.10 -1.52 -1.05
N ILE A 30 33.21 -1.01 -1.59
CA ILE A 30 33.33 0.36 -2.07
C ILE A 30 32.97 0.44 -3.56
N ASP A 31 31.68 0.63 -3.86
CA ASP A 31 31.20 0.92 -5.21
C ASP A 31 30.76 2.39 -5.36
N LYS A 32 31.29 3.06 -6.38
CA LYS A 32 30.90 4.42 -6.76
C LYS A 32 29.40 4.57 -7.01
N LEU A 33 28.75 3.53 -7.55
CA LEU A 33 27.30 3.50 -7.81
C LEU A 33 26.46 3.52 -6.52
N ASN A 34 27.10 3.33 -5.38
CA ASN A 34 26.45 3.37 -4.07
C ASN A 34 26.64 4.70 -3.35
N THR A 35 27.36 5.65 -3.96
CA THR A 35 27.44 7.01 -3.40
C THR A 35 26.12 7.73 -3.53
N PHE A 36 25.78 8.52 -2.52
CA PHE A 36 24.55 9.30 -2.50
C PHE A 36 24.69 10.58 -1.69
N ARG A 37 23.61 11.34 -1.74
CA ARG A 37 23.35 12.54 -0.96
C ARG A 37 21.94 12.41 -0.41
N LEU A 38 21.71 12.93 0.78
CA LEU A 38 20.37 13.04 1.33
C LEU A 38 20.02 14.52 1.58
N GLY A 39 18.92 14.96 1.00
CA GLY A 39 18.50 16.36 1.04
C GLY A 39 19.28 17.28 0.10
N SER A 40 19.07 18.59 0.27
CA SER A 40 19.60 19.66 -0.58
C SER A 40 20.55 20.63 0.16
N SER A 41 20.75 20.48 1.48
CA SER A 41 21.61 21.36 2.30
C SER A 41 23.11 21.16 2.10
N HIS A 42 23.90 22.23 2.15
CA HIS A 42 25.38 22.15 2.02
C HIS A 42 26.05 21.21 3.04
N LYS A 43 25.43 20.99 4.21
CA LYS A 43 25.86 19.98 5.16
C LYS A 43 25.42 18.57 4.76
N GLN A 44 26.34 17.62 4.84
CA GLN A 44 26.11 16.17 4.72
C GLN A 44 26.80 15.44 5.88
N GLY A 45 26.34 14.24 6.20
CA GLY A 45 26.95 13.43 7.24
C GLY A 45 26.34 12.03 7.30
N GLN A 46 27.11 11.09 7.82
CA GLN A 46 26.72 9.71 8.03
C GLN A 46 27.23 9.23 9.40
N ALA A 47 26.45 8.37 10.07
CA ALA A 47 26.84 7.78 11.33
C ALA A 47 26.26 6.38 11.47
N ILE A 48 26.91 5.55 12.28
CA ILE A 48 26.35 4.28 12.77
C ILE A 48 26.07 4.38 14.27
N ARG A 49 25.11 3.58 14.74
CA ARG A 49 24.75 3.47 16.17
C ARG A 49 25.06 2.07 16.69
N PHE A 50 25.64 1.99 17.88
CA PHE A 50 25.68 0.76 18.70
C PHE A 50 24.64 0.86 19.81
N SER A 51 23.85 -0.21 19.98
CA SER A 51 22.80 -0.34 21.01
C SER A 51 23.40 -0.53 22.40
N HIS A 52 22.61 -0.28 23.45
CA HIS A 52 22.99 -0.60 24.83
C HIS A 52 23.40 -2.07 24.99
N ALA A 53 22.61 -3.00 24.47
CA ALA A 53 22.86 -4.43 24.62
C ALA A 53 24.19 -4.87 23.95
N LYS A 54 24.48 -4.35 22.75
CA LYS A 54 25.78 -4.54 22.10
C LYS A 54 26.94 -3.95 22.91
N LEU A 55 26.75 -2.78 23.51
CA LEU A 55 27.78 -2.14 24.35
C LEU A 55 28.00 -2.91 25.66
N GLN A 56 26.95 -3.51 26.24
CA GLN A 56 27.08 -4.43 27.37
C GLN A 56 27.86 -5.69 26.98
N ALA A 57 27.59 -6.26 25.81
CA ALA A 57 28.35 -7.41 25.30
C ALA A 57 29.84 -7.07 25.06
N LEU A 58 30.15 -5.80 24.76
CA LEU A 58 31.50 -5.29 24.55
C LEU A 58 32.08 -4.56 25.77
N LYS A 59 31.49 -4.74 26.96
CA LYS A 59 31.93 -4.05 28.19
C LYS A 59 33.40 -4.31 28.50
N GLY A 60 34.12 -3.23 28.81
CA GLY A 60 35.55 -3.24 29.12
C GLY A 60 36.48 -3.26 27.90
N LYS A 61 35.95 -3.42 26.68
CA LYS A 61 36.72 -3.30 25.45
C LYS A 61 36.97 -1.82 25.11
N THR A 62 38.00 -1.54 24.33
CA THR A 62 38.44 -0.16 24.05
C THR A 62 38.35 0.18 22.58
N ILE A 63 37.73 1.30 22.26
CA ILE A 63 37.73 1.91 20.93
C ILE A 63 38.92 2.86 20.82
N ASP A 64 39.85 2.58 19.92
CA ASP A 64 41.07 3.36 19.70
C ASP A 64 41.05 4.10 18.34
N PHE A 65 40.41 3.54 17.32
CA PHE A 65 40.22 4.18 16.03
C PHE A 65 38.92 3.80 15.34
N ALA A 66 38.52 4.64 14.39
CA ALA A 66 37.47 4.34 13.42
C ALA A 66 37.93 4.71 12.00
N GLU A 67 37.35 4.04 11.03
CA GLU A 67 37.57 4.29 9.61
C GLU A 67 36.25 4.61 8.92
N PHE A 68 36.30 5.55 8.00
CA PHE A 68 35.15 6.06 7.27
C PHE A 68 35.46 6.02 5.78
N VAL A 69 34.55 5.49 4.97
CA VAL A 69 34.64 5.67 3.52
C VAL A 69 33.83 6.88 3.11
N VAL A 70 34.43 7.76 2.32
CA VAL A 70 33.78 9.00 1.87
C VAL A 70 33.68 9.05 0.35
N GLY A 71 32.48 9.36 -0.16
CA GLY A 71 32.17 9.36 -1.59
C GLY A 71 32.85 10.49 -2.38
N SER A 72 33.20 11.59 -1.73
CA SER A 72 33.76 12.78 -2.37
C SER A 72 34.85 13.41 -1.51
N LYS A 73 35.82 14.04 -2.18
CA LYS A 73 36.85 14.88 -1.54
C LYS A 73 36.50 16.36 -1.53
N ASN A 74 35.50 16.77 -2.32
CA ASN A 74 35.19 18.18 -2.60
C ASN A 74 34.40 18.84 -1.46
N THR A 75 34.71 18.47 -0.22
CA THR A 75 34.23 19.13 0.99
C THR A 75 35.01 20.44 1.20
N THR A 76 34.50 21.33 2.05
CA THR A 76 35.22 22.54 2.44
C THR A 76 36.59 22.16 3.03
N ASP A 77 37.64 22.78 2.50
CA ASP A 77 39.05 22.51 2.84
C ASP A 77 39.50 21.03 2.65
N ASN A 78 38.74 20.26 1.87
CA ASN A 78 38.88 18.81 1.73
C ASN A 78 38.83 18.06 3.08
N ASN A 79 38.11 18.59 4.07
CA ASN A 79 38.04 17.99 5.40
C ASN A 79 36.66 17.38 5.70
N ILE A 80 36.66 16.40 6.61
CA ILE A 80 35.46 15.94 7.32
C ILE A 80 35.67 16.10 8.83
N ASN A 81 34.59 16.36 9.56
CA ASN A 81 34.57 16.37 11.02
C ASN A 81 34.01 15.05 11.51
N VAL A 82 34.81 14.29 12.25
CA VAL A 82 34.48 12.98 12.80
C VAL A 82 34.14 13.10 14.27
N PHE A 83 33.27 12.22 14.76
CA PHE A 83 32.82 12.26 16.15
C PHE A 83 32.49 10.87 16.70
N LEU A 84 32.62 10.73 18.02
CA LEU A 84 32.07 9.68 18.86
C LEU A 84 31.18 10.36 19.91
N ALA A 85 29.91 9.96 20.03
CA ALA A 85 28.94 10.65 20.90
C ALA A 85 27.87 9.70 21.45
N THR A 86 27.21 10.05 22.55
CA THR A 86 26.01 9.33 23.05
C THR A 86 24.71 9.77 22.36
N THR A 87 24.74 10.86 21.59
CA THR A 87 23.62 11.36 20.80
C THR A 87 24.12 12.00 19.50
N LEU A 88 23.29 12.02 18.45
CA LEU A 88 23.67 12.58 17.14
C LEU A 88 23.76 14.11 17.09
N THR A 89 23.21 14.81 18.07
CA THR A 89 23.13 16.29 18.12
C THR A 89 23.74 16.90 19.38
N GLY A 90 24.13 16.08 20.36
CA GLY A 90 24.78 16.53 21.58
C GLY A 90 26.28 16.75 21.41
N THR A 91 26.92 17.15 22.51
CA THR A 91 28.38 17.31 22.57
C THR A 91 29.08 15.95 22.40
N PRO A 92 30.03 15.82 21.45
CA PRO A 92 30.80 14.59 21.29
C PRO A 92 31.63 14.25 22.53
N ILE A 93 31.80 12.95 22.79
CA ILE A 93 32.77 12.41 23.75
C ILE A 93 34.19 12.63 23.21
N ALA A 94 34.36 12.41 21.91
CA ALA A 94 35.57 12.69 21.16
C ALA A 94 35.19 13.22 19.77
N GLU A 95 36.00 14.12 19.23
CA GLU A 95 35.84 14.65 17.88
C GLU A 95 37.21 14.91 17.26
N GLY A 96 37.23 15.07 15.94
CA GLY A 96 38.44 15.39 15.20
C GLY A 96 38.13 15.86 13.79
N THR A 97 39.17 16.29 13.09
CA THR A 97 39.08 16.69 11.67
C THR A 97 40.04 15.84 10.86
N LEU A 98 39.55 15.24 9.78
CA LEU A 98 40.35 14.42 8.86
C LEU A 98 40.39 15.04 7.47
N GLU A 99 41.58 15.05 6.87
CA GLU A 99 41.78 15.41 5.47
C GLU A 99 41.38 14.26 4.53
N VAL A 100 40.57 14.57 3.52
CA VAL A 100 40.12 13.67 2.45
C VAL A 100 40.88 13.97 1.17
N LYS A 101 41.94 13.20 0.93
CA LYS A 101 42.82 13.42 -0.23
C LYS A 101 42.22 12.96 -1.56
N ARG A 102 41.32 11.98 -1.53
CA ARG A 102 40.73 11.32 -2.71
C ARG A 102 39.27 10.97 -2.44
N SER A 103 38.45 10.93 -3.49
CA SER A 103 37.09 10.39 -3.43
C SER A 103 37.13 8.86 -3.34
N LEU A 104 36.08 8.26 -2.78
CA LEU A 104 35.97 6.80 -2.59
C LEU A 104 37.17 6.23 -1.81
N THR A 105 37.59 6.94 -0.77
CA THR A 105 38.73 6.54 0.04
C THR A 105 38.27 6.25 1.45
N LYS A 106 38.88 5.22 2.05
CA LYS A 106 38.83 4.98 3.48
C LYS A 106 39.79 5.96 4.18
N VAL A 107 39.31 6.68 5.19
CA VAL A 107 40.09 7.57 6.04
C VAL A 107 40.02 7.10 7.48
N LYS A 108 41.16 7.10 8.17
CA LYS A 108 41.29 6.61 9.55
C LYS A 108 41.33 7.78 10.53
N TRP A 109 40.52 7.71 11.57
CA TRP A 109 40.57 8.57 12.75
C TRP A 109 41.06 7.76 13.94
N THR A 110 42.25 8.09 14.46
CA THR A 110 42.69 7.60 15.76
C THR A 110 42.19 8.56 16.84
N LEU A 111 41.56 8.05 17.89
CA LEU A 111 41.11 8.86 19.02
C LEU A 111 42.32 9.33 19.84
N ASP A 112 42.39 10.62 20.16
CA ASP A 112 43.45 11.17 21.01
C ASP A 112 43.50 10.48 22.38
N LYS A 113 42.33 10.09 22.88
CA LYS A 113 42.16 9.26 24.06
C LYS A 113 41.26 8.08 23.69
N PRO A 114 41.78 6.84 23.70
CA PRO A 114 40.96 5.65 23.51
C PRO A 114 39.78 5.62 24.49
N TYR A 115 38.63 5.16 24.00
CA TYR A 115 37.38 5.13 24.74
C TYR A 115 37.08 3.72 25.24
N THR A 116 36.98 3.53 26.56
CA THR A 116 36.59 2.24 27.13
C THR A 116 35.07 2.15 27.21
N ILE A 117 34.50 1.12 26.60
CA ILE A 117 33.07 0.82 26.66
C ILE A 117 32.73 0.39 28.09
N THR A 118 31.85 1.13 28.76
CA THR A 118 31.47 0.87 30.16
C THR A 118 30.33 -0.15 30.26
N GLY A 119 29.54 -0.29 29.18
CA GLY A 119 28.28 -1.01 29.13
C GLY A 119 27.11 -0.17 29.64
N GLU A 120 27.35 0.91 30.39
CA GLU A 120 26.29 1.77 30.94
C GLU A 120 25.72 2.74 29.89
N GLU A 121 26.31 2.81 28.70
CA GLU A 121 25.86 3.69 27.63
C GLU A 121 24.53 3.20 27.05
N GLU A 122 23.51 4.08 26.99
CA GLU A 122 22.26 3.77 26.28
C GLU A 122 22.48 3.54 24.77
N CYS A 123 23.41 4.31 24.18
CA CYS A 123 23.91 4.11 22.83
C CYS A 123 25.20 4.88 22.60
N LEU A 124 25.94 4.48 21.57
CA LEU A 124 27.07 5.22 21.02
C LEU A 124 26.89 5.41 19.53
N TYR A 125 27.15 6.62 19.07
CA TYR A 125 27.17 7.02 17.67
C TYR A 125 28.58 7.36 17.26
N ILE A 126 28.97 6.88 16.10
CA ILE A 126 30.25 7.21 15.47
C ILE A 126 30.00 7.56 14.01
N GLY A 127 30.53 8.70 13.59
CA GLY A 127 30.17 9.25 12.31
C GLY A 127 31.02 10.43 11.90
N TYR A 128 30.62 11.03 10.78
CA TYR A 128 31.25 12.22 10.24
C TYR A 128 30.22 13.18 9.66
N THR A 129 30.61 14.45 9.59
CA THR A 129 29.90 15.51 8.86
C THR A 129 30.86 16.32 8.02
N ALA A 130 30.37 16.95 6.96
CA ALA A 130 31.13 17.92 6.19
C ALA A 130 30.22 18.93 5.50
N GLU A 131 30.76 20.12 5.27
CA GLU A 131 30.19 21.08 4.33
C GLU A 131 30.67 20.74 2.91
N ILE A 132 29.74 20.64 1.97
CA ILE A 132 29.99 20.18 0.60
C ILE A 132 29.01 20.83 -0.40
N GLY A 133 29.48 21.12 -1.61
CA GLY A 133 28.63 21.62 -2.69
C GLY A 133 27.45 20.68 -2.99
N THR A 134 26.31 21.25 -3.38
CA THR A 134 25.03 20.52 -3.53
C THR A 134 25.00 19.51 -4.67
N THR A 135 25.99 19.54 -5.58
CA THR A 135 26.13 18.64 -6.72
C THR A 135 26.96 17.39 -6.45
N TYR A 136 27.55 17.26 -5.25
CA TYR A 136 28.41 16.13 -4.90
C TYR A 136 27.72 15.13 -3.95
N ASN A 137 28.04 13.85 -4.14
CA ASN A 137 27.64 12.75 -3.27
C ASN A 137 28.76 12.44 -2.28
N LEU A 138 28.50 12.69 -1.00
CA LEU A 138 29.47 12.42 0.07
C LEU A 138 29.23 11.06 0.74
N LEU A 139 27.97 10.66 0.87
CA LEU A 139 27.57 9.49 1.64
C LEU A 139 27.80 8.22 0.82
N ILE A 140 28.09 7.11 1.49
CA ILE A 140 28.24 5.81 0.84
C ILE A 140 27.75 4.71 1.76
N SER A 141 27.02 3.77 1.18
CA SER A 141 26.55 2.56 1.85
C SER A 141 26.77 1.37 0.92
N ASP A 142 26.78 0.14 1.43
CA ASP A 142 27.13 -1.04 0.62
C ASP A 142 25.96 -1.66 -0.16
N LYS A 143 24.75 -1.08 -0.08
CA LYS A 143 23.51 -1.65 -0.65
C LYS A 143 23.25 -3.10 -0.25
N SER A 144 23.78 -3.55 0.89
CA SER A 144 23.49 -4.87 1.44
C SER A 144 22.07 -4.91 2.01
N TYR A 145 21.91 -4.83 3.32
CA TYR A 145 20.61 -4.86 4.00
C TYR A 145 20.43 -3.60 4.82
N ASP A 146 19.25 -3.01 4.72
CA ASP A 146 18.84 -1.94 5.62
C ASP A 146 18.61 -2.56 7.02
N ILE A 147 19.19 -1.97 8.06
CA ILE A 147 19.07 -2.42 9.44
C ILE A 147 18.50 -1.28 10.26
N GLU A 148 17.34 -1.50 10.89
CA GLU A 148 16.60 -0.46 11.59
C GLU A 148 17.41 0.10 12.77
N GLY A 149 17.44 1.43 12.87
CA GLY A 149 18.11 2.16 13.94
C GLY A 149 19.63 2.05 13.96
N CYS A 150 20.27 1.50 12.92
CA CYS A 150 21.72 1.28 12.91
C CYS A 150 22.50 2.28 12.05
N ASN A 151 21.88 2.84 11.02
CA ASN A 151 22.52 3.69 10.03
C ASN A 151 21.78 5.02 9.90
N PHE A 152 22.52 6.13 9.99
CA PHE A 152 21.93 7.47 9.98
C PHE A 152 22.61 8.35 8.94
N ALA A 153 21.82 9.22 8.31
CA ALA A 153 22.30 10.25 7.39
C ALA A 153 21.71 11.61 7.75
N TYR A 154 22.49 12.67 7.52
CA TYR A 154 22.02 14.04 7.70
C TYR A 154 21.17 14.47 6.51
N ASN A 155 19.95 14.95 6.77
CA ASN A 155 18.99 15.42 5.79
C ASN A 155 18.42 16.78 6.22
N ASN A 156 18.87 17.86 5.58
CA ASN A 156 18.24 19.18 5.67
C ASN A 156 17.96 19.69 7.11
N GLY A 157 18.91 19.52 8.04
CA GLY A 157 18.75 19.99 9.42
C GLY A 157 18.69 18.88 10.46
N THR A 158 18.29 17.68 10.06
CA THR A 158 18.04 16.56 10.99
C THR A 158 18.82 15.32 10.60
N TRP A 159 19.12 14.47 11.57
CA TRP A 159 19.57 13.11 11.31
C TRP A 159 18.36 12.21 11.13
N VAL A 160 18.39 11.37 10.11
CA VAL A 160 17.34 10.39 9.83
C VAL A 160 17.95 9.00 9.73
N ASP A 161 17.22 8.01 10.23
CA ASP A 161 17.53 6.60 9.98
C ASP A 161 17.39 6.34 8.47
N THR A 162 18.36 5.63 7.88
CA THR A 162 18.33 5.26 6.47
C THR A 162 17.56 3.97 6.20
N TYR A 163 17.00 3.34 7.23
CA TYR A 163 16.11 2.19 7.08
C TYR A 163 14.94 2.48 6.14
N GLY A 164 14.72 1.58 5.18
CA GLY A 164 13.63 1.72 4.20
C GLY A 164 14.03 2.50 2.93
N MET A 165 15.26 3.02 2.84
CA MET A 165 15.76 3.77 1.70
C MET A 165 16.52 2.92 0.68
N ASP A 166 16.66 1.61 0.91
CA ASP A 166 17.38 0.66 0.05
C ASP A 166 18.84 1.09 -0.16
N ARG A 167 19.51 1.45 0.94
CA ARG A 167 20.90 1.92 0.92
C ARG A 167 21.87 0.91 1.51
N GLY A 168 21.42 -0.01 2.35
CA GLY A 168 22.29 -0.92 3.09
C GLY A 168 23.01 -0.23 4.24
N SER A 169 24.17 -0.76 4.62
CA SER A 169 24.94 -0.31 5.77
C SER A 169 25.97 0.75 5.39
N ALA A 170 26.15 1.75 6.24
CA ALA A 170 27.18 2.76 6.09
C ALA A 170 28.58 2.13 6.20
N LEU A 171 29.51 2.56 5.35
CA LEU A 171 30.90 2.09 5.37
C LEU A 171 31.68 2.82 6.47
N ILE A 172 31.32 2.51 7.71
CA ILE A 172 31.94 2.99 8.94
C ILE A 172 32.37 1.76 9.74
N PHE A 173 33.62 1.76 10.13
CA PHE A 173 34.30 0.65 10.78
C PHE A 173 34.94 1.15 12.06
N VAL A 174 34.74 0.45 13.16
CA VAL A 174 35.30 0.84 14.45
C VAL A 174 36.16 -0.30 14.95
N ASN A 175 37.35 0.02 15.42
CA ASN A 175 38.17 -1.00 16.04
C ASN A 175 37.85 -1.09 17.52
N ALA A 176 37.62 -2.31 18.00
CA ALA A 176 37.55 -2.62 19.43
C ALA A 176 38.75 -3.51 19.79
N GLU A 177 39.72 -2.95 20.52
CA GLU A 177 40.87 -3.70 20.99
C GLU A 177 40.46 -4.80 21.97
N ASN A 178 41.11 -5.96 21.85
CA ASN A 178 40.91 -7.13 22.69
C ASN A 178 39.49 -7.68 22.68
N ALA A 179 38.66 -7.34 21.68
CA ALA A 179 37.36 -7.98 21.52
C ALA A 179 37.56 -9.41 21.00
N ASP A 180 37.11 -10.38 21.78
CA ASP A 180 37.13 -11.80 21.41
C ASP A 180 36.17 -12.06 20.25
N ASP A 181 36.32 -13.22 19.61
CA ASP A 181 35.37 -13.64 18.59
C ASP A 181 33.97 -13.82 19.19
N TYR A 182 32.96 -13.27 18.52
CA TYR A 182 31.57 -13.30 19.00
C TYR A 182 30.56 -13.64 17.90
N THR A 183 29.45 -14.22 18.31
CA THR A 183 28.28 -14.48 17.46
C THR A 183 27.24 -13.39 17.74
N ASP A 184 26.66 -12.86 16.68
CA ASP A 184 25.69 -11.75 16.75
C ASP A 184 24.93 -11.70 15.42
N VAL A 185 23.60 -11.72 15.48
CA VAL A 185 22.71 -11.47 14.36
C VAL A 185 21.91 -10.23 14.62
N ILE A 186 21.56 -9.51 13.56
CA ILE A 186 20.59 -8.44 13.63
C ILE A 186 19.57 -8.63 12.53
N VAL A 187 18.29 -8.45 12.85
CA VAL A 187 17.26 -8.56 11.83
C VAL A 187 17.38 -7.42 10.82
N GLY A 188 17.31 -7.80 9.54
CA GLY A 188 17.38 -6.87 8.42
C GLY A 188 15.99 -6.55 7.89
N ARG A 189 15.91 -5.53 7.05
CA ARG A 189 14.69 -5.21 6.29
C ARG A 189 14.22 -6.45 5.55
N SER A 190 12.99 -6.83 5.85
CA SER A 190 12.39 -8.08 5.40
C SER A 190 11.10 -7.81 4.65
N LYS A 191 10.74 -8.68 3.68
CA LYS A 191 9.38 -8.69 3.11
C LYS A 191 8.48 -9.46 4.06
N PHE A 192 8.14 -8.80 5.15
CA PHE A 192 7.60 -9.45 6.34
C PHE A 192 6.22 -8.95 6.74
N ASP A 193 5.68 -7.95 6.05
CA ASP A 193 4.30 -7.48 6.16
C ASP A 193 3.50 -7.77 4.87
N GLY A 194 2.18 -7.63 4.93
CA GLY A 194 1.36 -7.75 3.73
C GLY A 194 -0.09 -8.13 3.96
N TYR A 195 -0.78 -8.25 2.83
CA TYR A 195 -2.22 -8.50 2.74
C TYR A 195 -2.46 -9.72 1.88
N TYR A 196 -3.28 -10.63 2.39
CA TYR A 196 -3.50 -11.93 1.77
C TYR A 196 -4.99 -12.23 1.74
N LYS A 197 -5.40 -13.14 0.85
CA LYS A 197 -6.73 -13.73 0.93
C LYS A 197 -6.66 -14.94 1.88
N ALA A 198 -7.67 -15.08 2.72
CA ALA A 198 -7.78 -16.20 3.63
C ALA A 198 -7.81 -17.53 2.85
N GLY A 199 -7.02 -18.49 3.32
CA GLY A 199 -6.84 -19.80 2.70
C GLY A 199 -5.98 -19.81 1.43
N GLU A 200 -5.39 -18.68 1.02
CA GLU A 200 -4.34 -18.64 0.00
C GLU A 200 -2.94 -18.73 0.64
N GLU A 201 -1.94 -19.04 -0.17
CA GLU A 201 -0.55 -19.16 0.27
C GLU A 201 -0.01 -17.77 0.70
N CYS A 202 0.51 -17.69 1.92
CA CYS A 202 1.20 -16.52 2.45
C CYS A 202 2.71 -16.82 2.46
N LYS A 203 3.51 -15.98 1.79
CA LYS A 203 4.96 -16.11 1.74
C LYS A 203 5.59 -14.92 2.44
N LEU A 204 6.20 -15.18 3.59
CA LEU A 204 7.03 -14.20 4.27
C LEU A 204 8.49 -14.57 4.11
N THR A 205 9.33 -13.56 3.93
CA THR A 205 10.78 -13.75 3.80
C THR A 205 11.49 -12.91 4.86
N PRO A 206 11.62 -13.44 6.10
CA PRO A 206 12.54 -12.90 7.09
C PRO A 206 13.97 -12.83 6.58
N CYS A 207 14.67 -11.79 7.00
CA CYS A 207 16.09 -11.55 6.72
C CYS A 207 16.81 -11.17 8.01
N PHE A 208 18.05 -11.63 8.17
CA PHE A 208 18.97 -11.13 9.19
C PHE A 208 20.38 -10.99 8.61
N VAL A 209 21.25 -10.27 9.32
CA VAL A 209 22.66 -10.07 8.98
C VAL A 209 23.52 -10.64 10.10
N ASN A 210 24.58 -11.36 9.77
CA ASN A 210 25.61 -11.76 10.72
C ASN A 210 26.47 -10.54 11.07
N THR A 211 26.25 -9.91 12.22
CA THR A 211 27.04 -8.76 12.69
C THR A 211 28.16 -9.13 13.64
N GLY A 212 28.27 -10.42 13.95
CA GLY A 212 29.37 -11.05 14.67
C GLY A 212 30.68 -11.09 13.89
N THR A 213 31.66 -11.75 14.48
CA THR A 213 32.96 -12.05 13.86
C THR A 213 33.11 -13.52 13.52
N THR A 214 32.17 -14.36 13.99
CA THR A 214 32.15 -15.80 13.74
C THR A 214 31.16 -16.13 12.63
N THR A 215 31.52 -17.10 11.77
CA THR A 215 30.62 -17.65 10.76
C THR A 215 29.44 -18.36 11.44
N ILE A 216 28.22 -18.13 10.95
CA ILE A 216 27.01 -18.80 11.46
C ILE A 216 26.73 -20.07 10.65
N ASN A 217 26.68 -21.19 11.35
CA ASN A 217 26.49 -22.53 10.81
C ASN A 217 25.09 -23.11 11.10
N SER A 218 24.42 -22.59 12.14
CA SER A 218 23.07 -23.02 12.51
C SER A 218 22.33 -21.93 13.29
N PHE A 219 21.00 -21.95 13.22
CA PHE A 219 20.12 -21.14 14.07
C PHE A 219 18.71 -21.78 14.13
N ASP A 220 17.91 -21.32 15.08
CA ASP A 220 16.48 -21.61 15.16
C ASP A 220 15.67 -20.36 14.83
N ALA A 221 14.66 -20.49 13.97
CA ALA A 221 13.61 -19.49 13.81
C ALA A 221 12.42 -19.87 14.69
N ILE A 222 12.19 -19.07 15.73
CA ILE A 222 11.02 -19.18 16.62
C ILE A 222 9.93 -18.30 16.03
N ILE A 223 8.84 -18.92 15.58
CA ILE A 223 7.72 -18.26 14.89
C ILE A 223 6.52 -18.29 15.81
N ASP A 224 6.08 -17.13 16.28
CA ASP A 224 4.87 -16.95 17.06
C ASP A 224 3.77 -16.35 16.19
N VAL A 225 2.62 -17.03 16.12
CA VAL A 225 1.41 -16.50 15.45
C VAL A 225 0.26 -16.55 16.44
N ASP A 226 -0.25 -15.39 16.82
CA ASP A 226 -1.28 -15.21 17.86
C ASP A 226 -0.99 -15.97 19.17
N GLY A 227 0.26 -15.97 19.63
CA GLY A 227 0.68 -16.64 20.87
C GLY A 227 0.90 -18.16 20.72
N LYS A 228 0.79 -18.71 19.50
CA LYS A 228 1.18 -20.09 19.21
C LYS A 228 2.57 -20.12 18.59
N THR A 229 3.52 -20.66 19.33
CA THR A 229 4.91 -20.75 18.91
C THR A 229 5.22 -22.07 18.17
N THR A 230 6.02 -21.98 17.12
CA THR A 230 6.65 -23.10 16.42
C THR A 230 8.13 -22.80 16.22
N THR A 231 8.98 -23.82 16.18
CA THR A 231 10.42 -23.65 15.97
C THR A 231 10.85 -24.38 14.71
N LYS A 232 11.59 -23.68 13.84
CA LYS A 232 12.25 -24.28 12.68
C LYS A 232 13.76 -24.22 12.86
N HIS A 233 14.40 -25.37 12.81
CA HIS A 233 15.85 -25.48 12.91
C HIS A 233 16.50 -25.38 11.53
N PHE A 234 17.57 -24.59 11.44
CA PHE A 234 18.42 -24.46 10.27
C PHE A 234 19.86 -24.84 10.63
N ALA A 235 20.48 -25.71 9.84
CA ALA A 235 21.83 -26.23 10.05
C ALA A 235 22.59 -26.31 8.71
N ASP A 236 23.87 -26.71 8.78
CA ASP A 236 24.77 -26.86 7.63
C ASP A 236 24.90 -25.57 6.79
N LEU A 237 24.83 -24.43 7.48
CA LEU A 237 24.95 -23.10 6.88
C LEU A 237 26.41 -22.64 6.86
N ASN A 238 26.69 -21.58 6.09
CA ASN A 238 27.97 -20.88 6.07
C ASN A 238 27.74 -19.38 5.85
N ILE A 239 27.13 -18.72 6.84
CA ILE A 239 26.84 -17.28 6.76
C ILE A 239 28.02 -16.52 7.37
N GLU A 240 28.89 -16.00 6.51
CA GLU A 240 30.09 -15.27 6.94
C GLU A 240 29.77 -13.97 7.67
N PRO A 241 30.70 -13.42 8.46
CA PRO A 241 30.56 -12.08 9.03
C PRO A 241 30.15 -11.05 7.96
N LYS A 242 29.20 -10.19 8.32
CA LYS A 242 28.56 -9.15 7.48
C LYS A 242 27.72 -9.68 6.31
N GLU A 243 27.58 -11.00 6.15
CA GLU A 243 26.63 -11.56 5.19
C GLU A 243 25.20 -11.58 5.73
N GLY A 244 24.25 -11.37 4.83
CA GLY A 244 22.83 -11.51 5.14
C GLY A 244 22.30 -12.87 4.72
N TYR A 245 21.28 -13.32 5.42
CA TYR A 245 20.59 -14.56 5.14
C TYR A 245 19.09 -14.34 5.15
N SER A 246 18.39 -15.00 4.21
CA SER A 246 16.94 -14.98 4.14
C SER A 246 16.39 -16.38 4.01
N PHE A 247 15.20 -16.60 4.57
CA PHE A 247 14.50 -17.88 4.52
C PHE A 247 13.01 -17.65 4.31
N ASN A 248 12.28 -18.67 3.85
CA ASN A 248 10.85 -18.57 3.60
C ASN A 248 10.03 -19.21 4.72
N LEU A 249 8.96 -18.52 5.11
CA LEU A 249 7.90 -19.07 5.94
C LEU A 249 6.68 -19.36 5.08
N THR A 250 6.37 -20.65 4.90
CA THR A 250 5.26 -21.13 4.04
C THR A 250 4.14 -21.82 4.81
N ASP A 251 4.38 -22.22 6.07
CA ASP A 251 3.48 -23.11 6.82
C ASP A 251 2.59 -22.33 7.80
N LEU A 252 2.23 -21.10 7.45
CA LEU A 252 1.37 -20.25 8.26
C LEU A 252 -0.10 -20.68 8.09
N ASP A 253 -0.86 -20.73 9.18
CA ASP A 253 -2.30 -20.92 9.09
C ASP A 253 -2.97 -19.65 8.55
N THR A 254 -3.25 -19.66 7.25
CA THR A 254 -3.90 -18.55 6.54
C THR A 254 -5.42 -18.68 6.51
N SER A 255 -6.01 -19.70 7.15
CA SER A 255 -7.44 -19.99 7.02
C SER A 255 -8.35 -18.97 7.70
N LYS A 256 -7.83 -18.24 8.70
CA LYS A 256 -8.58 -17.24 9.47
C LYS A 256 -8.46 -15.86 8.85
N GLU A 257 -9.60 -15.22 8.64
CA GLU A 257 -9.71 -13.81 8.24
C GLU A 257 -9.32 -12.87 9.39
N GLY A 258 -8.95 -11.63 9.05
CA GLY A 258 -8.63 -10.57 10.00
C GLY A 258 -7.13 -10.34 10.21
N LYS A 259 -6.83 -9.46 11.17
CA LYS A 259 -5.46 -9.12 11.58
C LYS A 259 -4.83 -10.32 12.28
N ARG A 260 -3.60 -10.64 11.92
CA ARG A 260 -2.76 -11.69 12.53
C ARG A 260 -1.42 -11.08 12.86
N ASP A 261 -1.06 -11.09 14.13
CA ASP A 261 0.25 -10.60 14.56
C ASP A 261 1.22 -11.78 14.55
N ILE A 262 2.35 -11.59 13.88
CA ILE A 262 3.42 -12.57 13.76
C ILE A 262 4.72 -11.99 14.31
N ASN A 263 5.40 -12.79 15.11
CA ASN A 263 6.76 -12.51 15.58
C ASN A 263 7.68 -13.65 15.11
N VAL A 264 8.85 -13.30 14.58
CA VAL A 264 9.90 -14.24 14.26
C VAL A 264 11.16 -13.82 14.98
N THR A 265 11.64 -14.68 15.89
CA THR A 265 12.90 -14.49 16.61
C THR A 265 13.94 -15.47 16.08
N ILE A 266 15.12 -14.95 15.74
CA ILE A 266 16.30 -15.77 15.46
C ILE A 266 16.97 -16.12 16.80
N ALA A 267 17.14 -17.40 17.07
CA ALA A 267 17.64 -17.90 18.36
C ALA A 267 18.65 -19.04 18.16
N ASN A 268 19.33 -19.44 19.24
CA ASN A 268 20.30 -20.55 19.25
C ASN A 268 21.33 -20.46 18.12
N VAL A 269 21.77 -19.25 17.78
CA VAL A 269 22.74 -19.00 16.70
C VAL A 269 24.06 -19.64 17.09
N ASN A 270 24.52 -20.63 16.32
CA ASN A 270 25.65 -21.51 16.65
C ASN A 270 25.54 -22.25 18.00
N GLY A 271 24.35 -22.35 18.58
CA GLY A 271 24.08 -22.99 19.87
C GLY A 271 23.59 -22.03 20.95
N ALA A 272 23.15 -22.58 22.08
CA ALA A 272 22.71 -21.79 23.23
C ALA A 272 23.87 -20.96 23.80
N ASP A 273 23.56 -19.75 24.27
CA ASP A 273 24.47 -18.84 24.98
C ASP A 273 25.72 -18.39 24.19
N LYS A 274 25.73 -18.55 22.86
CA LYS A 274 26.83 -18.09 21.99
C LYS A 274 26.73 -16.63 21.58
N GLU A 275 25.52 -16.09 21.61
CA GLU A 275 25.21 -14.71 21.27
C GLU A 275 24.91 -13.92 22.53
N GLY A 276 25.60 -12.79 22.69
CA GLY A 276 25.52 -11.95 23.89
C GLY A 276 24.45 -10.86 23.83
N ASP A 277 24.07 -10.42 22.63
CA ASP A 277 22.96 -9.51 22.38
C ASP A 277 21.91 -10.25 21.56
N THR A 278 20.72 -10.46 22.12
CA THR A 278 19.60 -11.08 21.38
C THR A 278 18.43 -10.10 21.24
N SER A 279 18.64 -8.82 21.59
CA SER A 279 17.57 -7.83 21.68
C SER A 279 17.09 -7.34 20.32
N ASP A 280 17.88 -7.61 19.28
CA ASP A 280 17.73 -7.19 17.89
C ASP A 280 17.51 -8.39 16.94
N ASN A 281 17.17 -9.55 17.50
CA ASN A 281 16.93 -10.80 16.76
C ASN A 281 15.48 -11.01 16.31
N SER A 282 14.58 -10.08 16.62
CA SER A 282 13.14 -10.27 16.43
C SER A 282 12.54 -9.35 15.38
N LEU A 283 11.83 -9.94 14.42
CA LEU A 283 10.96 -9.26 13.48
C LEU A 283 9.52 -9.38 13.94
N THR A 284 8.77 -8.29 13.87
CA THR A 284 7.32 -8.31 14.08
C THR A 284 6.60 -7.79 12.87
N ALA A 285 5.45 -8.36 12.57
CA ALA A 285 4.57 -7.85 11.54
C ALA A 285 3.10 -8.09 11.90
N SER A 286 2.24 -7.25 11.34
CA SER A 286 0.80 -7.43 11.34
C SER A 286 0.37 -7.78 9.92
N LEU A 287 -0.01 -9.04 9.72
CA LEU A 287 -0.61 -9.50 8.47
C LEU A 287 -2.11 -9.29 8.54
N PHE A 288 -2.75 -9.13 7.39
CA PHE A 288 -4.20 -9.10 7.35
C PHE A 288 -4.74 -10.02 6.24
N PHE A 289 -5.63 -10.94 6.62
CA PHE A 289 -6.26 -11.90 5.73
C PHE A 289 -7.69 -11.46 5.42
N TYR A 290 -7.93 -11.03 4.18
CA TYR A 290 -9.27 -10.71 3.67
C TYR A 290 -10.07 -11.98 3.39
N PRO A 291 -11.40 -11.89 3.27
CA PRO A 291 -12.19 -13.02 2.82
C PRO A 291 -11.66 -13.64 1.52
N LYS A 292 -11.74 -14.96 1.39
CA LYS A 292 -11.24 -15.69 0.21
C LYS A 292 -11.89 -15.18 -1.09
N ASN A 293 -13.17 -14.85 -1.02
CA ASN A 293 -13.95 -14.30 -2.12
C ASN A 293 -13.86 -12.77 -2.23
N MET A 294 -12.92 -12.10 -1.53
CA MET A 294 -12.82 -10.64 -1.55
C MET A 294 -12.69 -10.13 -2.99
N GLU A 295 -13.67 -9.32 -3.39
CA GLU A 295 -13.69 -8.59 -4.64
C GLU A 295 -13.10 -7.20 -4.46
N ARG A 296 -12.46 -6.73 -5.52
CA ARG A 296 -11.85 -5.43 -5.58
C ARG A 296 -12.05 -4.84 -6.95
N SER A 297 -12.51 -3.60 -6.98
CA SER A 297 -12.58 -2.78 -8.18
C SER A 297 -11.74 -1.52 -7.97
N LEU A 298 -11.11 -1.03 -9.03
CA LEU A 298 -10.46 0.28 -9.05
C LEU A 298 -11.42 1.31 -9.63
N LEU A 299 -11.49 2.49 -9.03
CA LEU A 299 -12.17 3.64 -9.62
C LEU A 299 -11.20 4.36 -10.55
N LEU A 300 -11.56 4.50 -11.82
CA LEU A 300 -10.84 5.34 -12.77
C LEU A 300 -11.72 6.55 -13.09
N GLU A 301 -11.28 7.73 -12.67
CA GLU A 301 -11.92 9.01 -12.94
C GLU A 301 -11.18 9.66 -14.11
N SER A 302 -11.82 9.78 -15.28
CA SER A 302 -11.29 10.45 -16.46
C SER A 302 -11.76 11.91 -16.50
N PHE A 303 -10.89 12.82 -16.96
CA PHE A 303 -11.18 14.25 -17.07
C PHE A 303 -11.10 14.67 -18.53
N THR A 304 -12.19 15.25 -19.03
CA THR A 304 -12.44 15.45 -20.45
C THR A 304 -13.26 16.72 -20.71
N SER A 305 -13.46 17.05 -21.99
CA SER A 305 -14.32 18.14 -22.45
C SER A 305 -14.66 17.94 -23.92
N GLN A 306 -15.86 18.33 -24.33
CA GLN A 306 -16.28 18.32 -25.73
C GLN A 306 -15.36 19.18 -26.62
N THR A 307 -14.81 20.29 -26.10
CA THR A 307 -13.97 21.21 -26.88
C THR A 307 -12.51 20.74 -27.00
N CYS A 308 -12.08 19.85 -26.10
CA CYS A 308 -10.72 19.32 -26.05
C CYS A 308 -10.40 18.44 -27.27
N SER A 309 -9.54 18.95 -28.15
CA SER A 309 -9.19 18.36 -29.44
C SER A 309 -8.46 17.01 -29.38
N GLN A 310 -7.89 16.67 -28.22
CA GLN A 310 -7.16 15.41 -27.98
C GLN A 310 -7.94 14.43 -27.10
N CYS A 311 -9.11 14.82 -26.58
CA CYS A 311 -9.78 14.01 -25.55
C CYS A 311 -10.32 12.68 -26.09
N PHE A 312 -10.75 12.62 -27.37
CA PHE A 312 -11.10 11.35 -28.00
C PHE A 312 -9.93 10.35 -28.02
N ARG A 313 -8.68 10.81 -28.20
CA ARG A 313 -7.48 9.95 -28.13
C ARG A 313 -7.20 9.54 -26.69
N GLY A 314 -7.46 10.44 -25.73
CA GLY A 314 -7.39 10.13 -24.31
C GLY A 314 -8.30 8.98 -23.92
N HIS A 315 -9.56 9.00 -24.37
CA HIS A 315 -10.50 7.90 -24.15
C HIS A 315 -9.99 6.57 -24.73
N LEU A 316 -9.39 6.58 -25.93
CA LEU A 316 -8.78 5.38 -26.52
C LEU A 316 -7.59 4.85 -25.68
N ASN A 317 -6.71 5.75 -25.23
CA ASN A 317 -5.57 5.36 -24.40
C ASN A 317 -6.01 4.77 -23.04
N ILE A 318 -7.05 5.33 -22.43
CA ILE A 318 -7.64 4.82 -21.19
C ILE A 318 -8.23 3.43 -21.43
N ALA A 319 -9.04 3.26 -22.48
CA ALA A 319 -9.63 1.97 -22.83
C ALA A 319 -8.56 0.88 -23.08
N ASP A 320 -7.49 1.23 -23.80
CA ASP A 320 -6.36 0.32 -24.04
C ASP A 320 -5.62 -0.04 -22.74
N ALA A 321 -5.41 0.93 -21.84
CA ALA A 321 -4.79 0.69 -20.55
C ALA A 321 -5.65 -0.22 -19.67
N ILE A 322 -6.96 0.04 -19.58
CA ILE A 322 -7.92 -0.80 -18.84
C ILE A 322 -7.86 -2.24 -19.38
N LYS A 323 -8.01 -2.41 -20.69
CA LYS A 323 -7.97 -3.72 -21.36
C LYS A 323 -6.65 -4.47 -21.11
N THR A 324 -5.53 -3.77 -21.16
CA THR A 324 -4.20 -4.36 -20.95
C THR A 324 -3.97 -4.75 -19.49
N SER A 325 -4.50 -3.96 -18.55
CA SER A 325 -4.28 -4.16 -17.11
C SER A 325 -4.88 -5.45 -16.56
N LYS A 326 -5.98 -5.93 -17.18
CA LYS A 326 -6.83 -7.04 -16.69
C LYS A 326 -7.33 -6.84 -15.25
N GLN A 327 -7.31 -5.61 -14.74
CA GLN A 327 -7.91 -5.26 -13.45
C GLN A 327 -9.41 -5.03 -13.63
N ASP A 328 -10.17 -5.24 -12.56
CA ASP A 328 -11.56 -4.80 -12.51
C ASP A 328 -11.60 -3.29 -12.27
N ILE A 329 -12.15 -2.55 -13.23
CA ILE A 329 -12.12 -1.08 -13.26
C ILE A 329 -13.52 -0.55 -13.50
N ILE A 330 -13.94 0.38 -12.66
CA ILE A 330 -15.16 1.17 -12.81
C ILE A 330 -14.73 2.56 -13.25
N GLU A 331 -15.09 2.94 -14.47
CA GLU A 331 -14.79 4.26 -15.01
C GLU A 331 -15.91 5.27 -14.73
N VAL A 332 -15.53 6.53 -14.51
CA VAL A 332 -16.40 7.71 -14.45
C VAL A 332 -15.71 8.86 -15.19
N ALA A 333 -16.40 9.47 -16.14
CA ALA A 333 -15.91 10.58 -16.96
C ALA A 333 -16.46 11.92 -16.44
N HIS A 334 -15.57 12.74 -15.92
CA HIS A 334 -15.81 14.11 -15.48
C HIS A 334 -15.54 15.07 -16.63
N HIS A 335 -16.54 15.83 -17.02
CA HIS A 335 -16.41 16.85 -18.06
C HIS A 335 -15.87 18.15 -17.46
N SER A 336 -14.63 18.08 -16.98
CA SER A 336 -13.88 19.21 -16.40
C SER A 336 -12.38 19.05 -16.66
N GLY A 337 -11.61 20.05 -16.24
CA GLY A 337 -10.14 20.08 -16.38
C GLY A 337 -9.66 20.76 -17.67
N TYR A 338 -10.57 21.05 -18.60
CA TYR A 338 -10.35 21.91 -19.77
C TYR A 338 -11.44 23.00 -19.81
N ASP A 339 -12.29 23.01 -20.84
CA ASP A 339 -13.46 23.88 -20.87
C ASP A 339 -14.70 23.12 -20.38
N PRO A 340 -15.55 23.73 -19.54
CA PRO A 340 -16.83 23.16 -19.17
C PRO A 340 -17.78 23.09 -20.38
N ASP A 341 -18.64 22.08 -20.39
CA ASP A 341 -19.57 21.78 -21.47
C ASP A 341 -20.95 21.34 -20.95
N ILE A 342 -21.80 20.83 -21.85
CA ILE A 342 -23.20 20.46 -21.56
C ILE A 342 -23.34 19.26 -20.60
N PHE A 343 -22.23 18.63 -20.21
CA PHE A 343 -22.18 17.54 -19.24
C PHE A 343 -21.60 17.94 -17.89
N THR A 344 -20.93 19.09 -17.80
CA THR A 344 -20.25 19.53 -16.58
C THR A 344 -21.24 19.75 -15.42
N MET A 345 -20.91 19.15 -14.27
CA MET A 345 -21.59 19.38 -13.02
C MET A 345 -20.72 20.18 -12.05
N GLN A 346 -21.32 20.88 -11.09
CA GLN A 346 -20.61 21.67 -10.10
C GLN A 346 -19.64 20.83 -9.26
N GLU A 347 -19.95 19.55 -9.03
CA GLU A 347 -19.04 18.61 -8.38
C GLU A 347 -17.77 18.33 -9.20
N ASP A 348 -17.85 18.30 -10.54
CA ASP A 348 -16.68 18.11 -11.41
C ASP A 348 -15.64 19.24 -11.22
N ILE A 349 -16.11 20.44 -10.91
CA ILE A 349 -15.26 21.61 -10.64
C ILE A 349 -14.54 21.46 -9.30
N ASN A 350 -15.19 20.86 -8.30
CA ASN A 350 -14.55 20.60 -7.00
C ASN A 350 -13.42 19.56 -7.13
N TYR A 351 -13.53 18.62 -8.06
CA TYR A 351 -12.49 17.61 -8.30
C TYR A 351 -11.25 18.16 -9.02
N LEU A 352 -11.29 19.41 -9.52
CA LEU A 352 -10.07 20.08 -9.99
C LEU A 352 -9.01 20.24 -8.91
N PHE A 353 -9.40 20.11 -7.63
CA PHE A 353 -8.50 19.99 -6.48
C PHE A 353 -7.40 18.92 -6.65
N PHE A 354 -7.65 17.84 -7.42
CA PHE A 354 -6.68 16.77 -7.63
C PHE A 354 -5.54 17.11 -8.61
N TYR A 355 -5.63 18.22 -9.33
CA TYR A 355 -4.60 18.67 -10.26
C TYR A 355 -3.36 19.21 -9.53
N PRO A 356 -2.17 19.16 -10.16
CA PRO A 356 -0.97 19.75 -9.61
C PRO A 356 -1.13 21.29 -9.54
N GLY A 357 -1.05 21.86 -8.34
CA GLY A 357 -1.29 23.29 -8.11
C GLY A 357 -0.37 24.25 -8.88
N SER A 358 0.81 23.80 -9.33
CA SER A 358 1.75 24.61 -10.11
C SER A 358 1.59 24.52 -11.63
N GLY A 359 0.79 23.58 -12.14
CA GLY A 359 0.68 23.27 -13.57
C GLY A 359 -0.66 23.65 -14.23
N GLY A 360 -1.65 24.07 -13.43
CA GLY A 360 -3.01 24.29 -13.90
C GLY A 360 -3.74 22.97 -14.21
N THR A 361 -4.96 23.10 -14.76
CA THR A 361 -5.76 21.95 -15.18
C THR A 361 -5.50 21.60 -16.64
N PHE A 362 -5.71 20.35 -17.01
CA PHE A 362 -5.57 19.87 -18.39
C PHE A 362 -6.47 18.66 -18.67
N ALA A 363 -6.82 18.47 -19.93
CA ALA A 363 -7.45 17.25 -20.44
C ALA A 363 -6.81 16.84 -21.79
N PRO A 364 -6.79 15.54 -22.16
CA PRO A 364 -7.34 14.43 -21.39
C PRO A 364 -6.46 14.04 -20.20
N ALA A 365 -7.10 13.76 -19.08
CA ALA A 365 -6.42 13.28 -17.88
C ALA A 365 -7.16 12.09 -17.27
N ALA A 366 -6.47 11.36 -16.39
CA ALA A 366 -7.03 10.25 -15.65
C ALA A 366 -6.51 10.26 -14.21
N MET A 367 -7.28 9.67 -13.32
CA MET A 367 -6.95 9.44 -11.93
C MET A 367 -7.43 8.05 -11.54
N VAL A 368 -6.56 7.22 -10.96
CA VAL A 368 -6.90 5.84 -10.58
C VAL A 368 -6.83 5.69 -9.08
N ASN A 369 -7.94 5.28 -8.46
CA ASN A 369 -8.13 5.22 -7.01
C ASN A 369 -7.69 6.48 -6.26
N ARG A 370 -7.65 7.65 -6.92
CA ARG A 370 -7.10 8.90 -6.37
C ARG A 370 -5.75 8.72 -5.68
N HIS A 371 -4.94 7.80 -6.23
CA HIS A 371 -3.65 7.40 -5.67
C HIS A 371 -2.52 8.06 -6.47
N THR A 372 -1.59 8.72 -5.79
CA THR A 372 -0.46 9.41 -6.43
C THR A 372 0.68 8.43 -6.71
N TYR A 373 1.07 8.29 -7.99
CA TYR A 373 2.25 7.55 -8.38
C TYR A 373 3.40 8.51 -8.75
N ALA A 374 4.30 8.76 -7.80
CA ALA A 374 5.36 9.76 -7.91
C ALA A 374 6.32 9.58 -9.11
N ASN A 375 6.44 8.37 -9.64
CA ASN A 375 7.25 8.10 -10.84
C ASN A 375 6.59 8.62 -12.13
N VAL A 376 5.31 8.97 -12.10
CA VAL A 376 4.54 9.44 -13.26
C VAL A 376 4.03 10.86 -13.05
N SER A 377 3.53 11.19 -11.85
CA SER A 377 3.00 12.52 -11.52
C SER A 377 3.19 12.84 -10.05
N SER A 378 3.36 14.13 -9.73
CA SER A 378 3.42 14.63 -8.35
C SER A 378 2.04 14.79 -7.71
N SER A 379 0.95 14.58 -8.45
CA SER A 379 -0.43 14.55 -7.94
C SER A 379 -1.16 13.28 -8.41
N PRO A 380 -2.38 12.99 -7.93
CA PRO A 380 -3.14 11.84 -8.40
C PRO A 380 -3.52 11.88 -9.89
N ILE A 381 -3.52 13.07 -10.49
CA ILE A 381 -3.86 13.27 -11.89
C ILE A 381 -2.65 12.93 -12.78
N VAL A 382 -2.89 12.11 -13.80
CA VAL A 382 -1.92 11.82 -14.86
C VAL A 382 -2.48 12.24 -16.21
N GLN A 383 -1.61 12.69 -17.12
CA GLN A 383 -2.02 12.95 -18.50
C GLN A 383 -2.37 11.64 -19.21
N ALA A 384 -3.55 11.58 -19.81
CA ALA A 384 -4.03 10.43 -20.57
C ALA A 384 -3.62 10.49 -22.06
N THR A 385 -2.53 11.20 -22.37
CA THR A 385 -1.94 11.26 -23.72
C THR A 385 -1.08 10.04 -24.06
N SER A 386 -0.80 9.18 -23.06
CA SER A 386 0.00 7.96 -23.16
C SER A 386 -0.67 6.80 -22.43
N THR A 387 -0.92 5.70 -23.13
CA THR A 387 -1.44 4.44 -22.55
C THR A 387 -0.54 3.94 -21.42
N ASN A 388 0.79 4.04 -21.57
CA ASN A 388 1.75 3.55 -20.58
C ASN A 388 1.64 4.30 -19.25
N ASN A 389 1.38 5.60 -19.28
CA ASN A 389 1.23 6.39 -18.06
C ASN A 389 0.02 5.90 -17.29
N VAL A 390 -1.15 5.82 -17.94
CA VAL A 390 -2.39 5.33 -17.32
C VAL A 390 -2.22 3.89 -16.83
N LEU A 391 -1.65 3.00 -17.66
CA LEU A 391 -1.43 1.60 -17.30
C LEU A 391 -0.51 1.44 -16.08
N SER A 392 0.58 2.19 -16.02
CA SER A 392 1.49 2.15 -14.86
C SER A 392 0.83 2.68 -13.59
N THR A 393 -0.01 3.71 -13.70
CA THR A 393 -0.84 4.21 -12.58
C THR A 393 -1.88 3.17 -12.16
N ILE A 394 -2.51 2.44 -13.09
CA ILE A 394 -3.41 1.32 -12.77
C ILE A 394 -2.66 0.25 -11.97
N TYR A 395 -1.47 -0.18 -12.43
CA TYR A 395 -0.70 -1.19 -11.71
C TYR A 395 -0.23 -0.72 -10.33
N ASN A 396 0.16 0.55 -10.21
CA ASN A 396 0.52 1.13 -8.92
C ASN A 396 -0.69 1.23 -7.98
N ALA A 397 -1.84 1.74 -8.47
CA ALA A 397 -3.07 1.72 -7.70
C ALA A 397 -3.46 0.28 -7.31
N ALA A 398 -3.24 -0.71 -8.17
CA ALA A 398 -3.46 -2.13 -7.92
C ALA A 398 -2.60 -2.71 -6.78
N THR A 399 -1.63 -1.99 -6.23
CA THR A 399 -0.90 -2.44 -5.02
C THR A 399 -1.62 -2.06 -3.72
N THR A 400 -2.63 -1.18 -3.76
CA THR A 400 -3.42 -0.84 -2.57
C THR A 400 -4.37 -1.98 -2.18
N LYS A 401 -4.60 -2.18 -0.90
CA LYS A 401 -5.51 -3.22 -0.40
C LYS A 401 -6.98 -2.76 -0.44
N PRO A 402 -7.94 -3.68 -0.64
CA PRO A 402 -9.36 -3.33 -0.53
C PRO A 402 -9.78 -3.25 0.94
N TYR A 403 -9.81 -2.07 1.55
CA TYR A 403 -10.09 -1.93 3.00
C TYR A 403 -11.55 -2.26 3.35
N VAL A 404 -12.44 -2.10 2.38
CA VAL A 404 -13.89 -2.25 2.56
C VAL A 404 -14.50 -3.08 1.43
N SER A 405 -15.66 -3.68 1.68
CA SER A 405 -16.52 -4.29 0.67
C SER A 405 -17.91 -3.67 0.69
N PHE A 406 -18.61 -3.69 -0.44
CA PHE A 406 -19.91 -3.06 -0.61
C PHE A 406 -21.06 -4.06 -0.84
N ASN A 407 -22.24 -3.69 -0.35
CA ASN A 407 -23.52 -4.18 -0.85
C ASN A 407 -24.35 -2.95 -1.29
N LEU A 408 -24.54 -2.79 -2.60
CA LEU A 408 -25.26 -1.68 -3.21
C LEU A 408 -26.58 -2.21 -3.79
N GLU A 409 -27.69 -1.74 -3.24
CA GLU A 409 -29.03 -2.10 -3.67
C GLU A 409 -29.71 -0.88 -4.30
N THR A 410 -30.28 -1.03 -5.50
CA THR A 410 -31.09 0.02 -6.11
C THR A 410 -32.47 -0.53 -6.48
N LYS A 411 -33.51 0.27 -6.25
CA LYS A 411 -34.90 -0.03 -6.65
C LYS A 411 -35.43 1.16 -7.45
N LEU A 412 -35.75 0.93 -8.72
CA LEU A 412 -36.24 1.95 -9.63
C LEU A 412 -37.75 1.76 -9.86
N ASN A 413 -38.53 2.83 -9.70
CA ASN A 413 -39.87 2.94 -10.27
C ASN A 413 -39.78 3.71 -11.58
N GLU A 414 -39.86 3.03 -12.71
CA GLU A 414 -39.73 3.66 -14.03
C GLU A 414 -40.82 4.70 -14.32
N SER A 415 -42.04 4.49 -13.79
CA SER A 415 -43.17 5.37 -14.06
C SER A 415 -43.02 6.74 -13.37
N THR A 416 -42.54 6.75 -12.12
CA THR A 416 -42.29 7.96 -11.34
C THR A 416 -40.86 8.46 -11.47
N ARG A 417 -39.96 7.65 -12.04
CA ARG A 417 -38.49 7.85 -12.08
C ARG A 417 -37.86 7.98 -10.70
N GLU A 418 -38.52 7.44 -9.67
CA GLU A 418 -37.98 7.39 -8.32
C GLU A 418 -37.00 6.23 -8.18
N LEU A 419 -35.78 6.55 -7.73
CA LEU A 419 -34.72 5.60 -7.43
C LEU A 419 -34.49 5.60 -5.93
N LYS A 420 -34.78 4.47 -5.27
CA LYS A 420 -34.32 4.20 -3.91
C LYS A 420 -32.95 3.51 -4.00
N VAL A 421 -31.96 4.08 -3.33
CA VAL A 421 -30.60 3.54 -3.23
C VAL A 421 -30.30 3.23 -1.78
N LYS A 422 -29.74 2.05 -1.52
CA LYS A 422 -29.20 1.66 -0.22
C LYS A 422 -27.79 1.13 -0.43
N VAL A 423 -26.83 1.72 0.25
CA VAL A 423 -25.45 1.22 0.30
C VAL A 423 -25.15 0.69 1.68
N GLN A 424 -24.48 -0.43 1.74
CA GLN A 424 -23.87 -0.95 2.94
C GLN A 424 -22.38 -1.18 2.70
N ILE A 425 -21.56 -0.77 3.66
CA ILE A 425 -20.11 -0.82 3.56
C ILE A 425 -19.59 -1.56 4.79
N LEU A 426 -18.84 -2.63 4.57
CA LEU A 426 -18.18 -3.39 5.64
C LEU A 426 -16.68 -3.10 5.60
N ALA A 427 -16.14 -2.57 6.70
CA ALA A 427 -14.71 -2.41 6.87
C ALA A 427 -14.08 -3.73 7.34
N HIS A 428 -13.08 -4.19 6.60
CA HIS A 428 -12.34 -5.41 6.93
C HIS A 428 -11.17 -5.10 7.86
N THR A 429 -10.47 -4.01 7.60
CA THR A 429 -9.33 -3.52 8.39
C THR A 429 -9.58 -2.07 8.77
N ASP A 430 -8.85 -1.58 9.77
CA ASP A 430 -8.75 -0.15 10.06
C ASP A 430 -8.34 0.62 8.80
N ALA A 431 -9.06 1.71 8.53
CA ALA A 431 -8.68 2.63 7.47
C ALA A 431 -7.36 3.34 7.81
N PRO A 432 -6.53 3.66 6.80
CA PRO A 432 -5.23 4.26 7.03
C PRO A 432 -5.34 5.74 7.43
N SER A 433 -6.45 6.40 7.08
CA SER A 433 -6.76 7.78 7.44
C SER A 433 -7.78 7.85 8.58
N LYS A 434 -7.62 8.83 9.47
CA LYS A 434 -8.61 9.18 10.49
C LYS A 434 -9.90 9.72 9.88
N GLN A 435 -9.82 10.35 8.71
CA GLN A 435 -10.97 10.89 7.98
C GLN A 435 -11.14 10.13 6.67
N SER A 436 -12.33 9.58 6.47
CA SER A 436 -12.73 8.89 5.26
C SER A 436 -14.04 9.46 4.75
N ILE A 437 -14.30 9.33 3.46
CA ILE A 437 -15.60 9.65 2.88
C ILE A 437 -16.16 8.46 2.13
N PHE A 438 -17.48 8.34 2.05
CA PHE A 438 -18.13 7.55 1.00
C PHE A 438 -19.03 8.44 0.14
N ASN A 439 -19.05 8.18 -1.16
CA ASN A 439 -19.91 8.91 -2.10
C ASN A 439 -20.53 7.96 -3.13
N LEU A 440 -21.65 8.40 -3.70
CA LEU A 440 -22.43 7.68 -4.70
C LEU A 440 -22.64 8.60 -5.90
N PHE A 441 -22.09 8.23 -7.04
CA PHE A 441 -22.20 8.95 -8.29
C PHE A 441 -23.34 8.38 -9.13
N LEU A 442 -24.02 9.26 -9.85
CA LEU A 442 -24.93 8.88 -10.92
C LEU A 442 -24.17 9.00 -12.24
N VAL A 443 -24.19 7.94 -13.04
CA VAL A 443 -23.40 7.82 -14.27
C VAL A 443 -24.32 7.39 -15.41
N GLN A 444 -24.09 7.89 -16.63
CA GLN A 444 -24.84 7.48 -17.83
C GLN A 444 -23.89 7.11 -18.98
N ASP A 445 -24.17 5.99 -19.62
CA ASP A 445 -23.49 5.53 -20.83
C ASP A 445 -24.23 5.98 -22.10
N GLY A 446 -23.57 5.87 -23.26
CA GLY A 446 -24.23 5.97 -24.57
C GLY A 446 -24.75 7.35 -24.98
N ILE A 447 -24.29 8.44 -24.37
CA ILE A 447 -24.76 9.79 -24.74
C ILE A 447 -24.13 10.20 -26.08
N ILE A 448 -24.96 10.41 -27.10
CA ILE A 448 -24.50 10.89 -28.41
C ILE A 448 -24.47 12.42 -28.41
N ALA A 449 -23.28 13.00 -28.59
CA ALA A 449 -23.07 14.44 -28.73
C ALA A 449 -21.75 14.77 -29.45
N SER A 450 -21.50 16.05 -29.70
CA SER A 450 -20.28 16.49 -30.36
C SER A 450 -19.02 16.26 -29.54
N GLN A 451 -17.91 16.06 -30.23
CA GLN A 451 -16.56 16.08 -29.67
C GLN A 451 -15.62 16.65 -30.73
N THR A 452 -14.83 17.67 -30.36
CA THR A 452 -13.83 18.26 -31.26
C THR A 452 -12.91 17.16 -31.79
N ASN A 453 -12.73 17.14 -33.11
CA ASN A 453 -11.96 16.14 -33.87
C ASN A 453 -12.48 14.69 -33.86
N ALA A 454 -13.66 14.43 -33.28
CA ALA A 454 -14.33 13.12 -33.37
C ALA A 454 -15.78 13.20 -33.91
N GLY A 455 -16.28 14.40 -34.20
CA GLY A 455 -17.53 14.65 -34.92
C GLY A 455 -18.75 14.89 -34.01
N GLU A 456 -19.90 15.16 -34.62
CA GLU A 456 -21.16 15.52 -33.94
C GLU A 456 -21.88 14.34 -33.28
N ASN A 457 -21.55 13.11 -33.69
CA ASN A 457 -22.20 11.87 -33.24
C ASN A 457 -21.25 11.00 -32.39
N TYR A 458 -20.38 11.62 -31.60
CA TYR A 458 -19.47 10.91 -30.72
C TYR A 458 -20.23 10.31 -29.53
N THR A 459 -19.89 9.08 -29.15
CA THR A 459 -20.51 8.40 -28.00
C THR A 459 -19.71 8.68 -26.73
N HIS A 460 -20.30 9.44 -25.83
CA HIS A 460 -19.79 9.67 -24.48
C HIS A 460 -20.32 8.57 -23.55
N ASN A 461 -19.40 7.84 -22.92
CA ASN A 461 -19.69 6.77 -21.97
C ASN A 461 -19.21 7.18 -20.58
N HIS A 462 -19.78 6.54 -19.57
CA HIS A 462 -19.41 6.71 -18.17
C HIS A 462 -19.53 8.16 -17.70
N THR A 463 -20.34 8.98 -18.37
CA THR A 463 -20.47 10.42 -18.10
C THR A 463 -21.06 10.63 -16.71
N PHE A 464 -20.36 11.37 -15.86
CA PHE A 464 -20.83 11.80 -14.56
C PHE A 464 -22.06 12.70 -14.69
N ARG A 465 -23.14 12.39 -13.95
CA ARG A 465 -24.43 13.11 -14.00
C ARG A 465 -24.85 13.68 -12.65
N GLY A 466 -23.90 13.84 -11.72
CA GLY A 466 -24.13 14.33 -10.37
C GLY A 466 -24.02 13.25 -9.30
N THR A 467 -24.29 13.63 -8.05
CA THR A 467 -24.16 12.74 -6.90
C THR A 467 -25.52 12.38 -6.29
N VAL A 468 -25.68 11.12 -5.88
CA VAL A 468 -26.87 10.68 -5.13
C VAL A 468 -26.81 11.23 -3.70
N THR A 469 -25.62 11.32 -3.11
CA THR A 469 -25.43 11.92 -1.78
C THR A 469 -25.80 13.40 -1.75
N GLY A 470 -25.65 14.12 -2.88
CA GLY A 470 -26.05 15.51 -3.05
C GLY A 470 -24.93 16.52 -2.81
N ASN A 471 -23.66 16.08 -2.81
CA ASN A 471 -22.49 16.96 -2.77
C ASN A 471 -21.24 16.25 -3.33
N ALA A 472 -20.19 17.02 -3.62
CA ALA A 472 -18.95 16.50 -4.22
C ALA A 472 -18.18 15.50 -3.35
N TRP A 473 -18.25 15.62 -2.02
CA TRP A 473 -17.40 14.83 -1.11
C TRP A 473 -18.16 13.71 -0.41
N GLY A 474 -19.48 13.62 -0.57
CA GLY A 474 -20.31 12.57 -0.01
C GLY A 474 -20.51 12.73 1.50
N MET A 475 -20.32 11.64 2.24
CA MET A 475 -20.53 11.56 3.69
C MET A 475 -19.20 11.32 4.40
N LEU A 476 -18.85 12.21 5.34
CA LEU A 476 -17.66 12.06 6.19
C LEU A 476 -17.88 10.97 7.25
N VAL A 477 -16.86 10.13 7.42
CA VAL A 477 -16.79 9.07 8.43
C VAL A 477 -15.42 9.14 9.10
N ASN A 478 -15.42 9.25 10.43
CA ASN A 478 -14.18 9.29 11.21
C ASN A 478 -13.84 7.91 11.76
N ASP A 479 -12.54 7.63 11.85
CA ASP A 479 -11.94 6.49 12.55
C ASP A 479 -12.57 5.13 12.17
N VAL A 480 -12.60 4.82 10.88
CA VAL A 480 -13.17 3.56 10.36
C VAL A 480 -12.36 2.36 10.86
N LYS A 481 -13.03 1.46 11.60
CA LYS A 481 -12.41 0.29 12.24
C LYS A 481 -12.80 -1.02 11.59
N ALA A 482 -11.91 -2.01 11.71
CA ALA A 482 -12.20 -3.39 11.33
C ALA A 482 -13.53 -3.90 11.93
N GLY A 483 -14.35 -4.56 11.11
CA GLY A 483 -15.67 -5.08 11.49
C GLY A 483 -16.80 -4.05 11.50
N GLN A 484 -16.51 -2.76 11.34
CA GLN A 484 -17.54 -1.72 11.32
C GLN A 484 -18.39 -1.81 10.05
N MET A 485 -19.70 -1.64 10.23
CA MET A 485 -20.68 -1.62 9.15
C MET A 485 -21.36 -0.26 9.07
N PHE A 486 -21.41 0.30 7.87
CA PHE A 486 -22.12 1.53 7.56
C PHE A 486 -23.31 1.20 6.66
N THR A 487 -24.48 1.73 6.96
CA THR A 487 -25.66 1.65 6.08
C THR A 487 -26.16 3.07 5.82
N TRP A 488 -26.42 3.37 4.55
CA TRP A 488 -27.00 4.63 4.12
C TRP A 488 -28.04 4.38 3.04
N GLU A 489 -29.18 5.06 3.12
CA GLU A 489 -30.22 4.98 2.11
C GLU A 489 -30.76 6.37 1.74
N LYS A 490 -31.19 6.52 0.49
CA LYS A 490 -31.85 7.73 -0.02
C LYS A 490 -32.75 7.40 -1.19
N THR A 491 -33.85 8.11 -1.29
CA THR A 491 -34.70 8.13 -2.49
C THR A 491 -34.49 9.44 -3.23
N ILE A 492 -34.27 9.37 -4.54
CA ILE A 492 -34.18 10.53 -5.44
C ILE A 492 -35.12 10.34 -6.62
N THR A 493 -35.56 11.43 -7.24
CA THR A 493 -36.27 11.40 -8.52
C THR A 493 -35.31 11.78 -9.64
N ILE A 494 -35.11 10.90 -10.61
CA ILE A 494 -34.26 11.19 -11.77
C ILE A 494 -35.06 12.04 -12.75
N PRO A 495 -34.63 13.26 -13.09
CA PRO A 495 -35.39 14.10 -14.02
C PRO A 495 -35.36 13.49 -15.43
N LYS A 496 -36.28 13.90 -16.31
CA LYS A 496 -36.34 13.39 -17.71
C LYS A 496 -35.13 13.82 -18.54
N GLN A 497 -34.59 14.99 -18.23
CA GLN A 497 -33.36 15.53 -18.77
C GLN A 497 -32.56 16.09 -17.59
N ILE A 498 -31.24 15.99 -17.64
CA ILE A 498 -30.37 16.59 -16.62
C ILE A 498 -29.62 17.73 -17.30
N HIS A 499 -29.67 18.88 -16.62
CA HIS A 499 -29.01 20.12 -17.00
C HIS A 499 -27.57 20.15 -16.46
N SER A 500 -26.62 20.69 -17.22
CA SER A 500 -25.28 21.00 -16.72
C SER A 500 -25.37 22.14 -15.72
N SER A 501 -24.99 21.90 -14.47
CA SER A 501 -25.07 22.92 -13.40
C SER A 501 -24.03 24.04 -13.54
N TYR A 502 -23.14 23.95 -14.52
CA TYR A 502 -22.24 25.04 -14.88
C TYR A 502 -22.97 26.21 -15.59
N TYR A 503 -24.03 25.91 -16.34
CA TYR A 503 -24.80 26.94 -17.05
C TYR A 503 -25.98 27.43 -16.22
N THR A 504 -26.27 28.73 -16.30
CA THR A 504 -27.37 29.35 -15.54
C THR A 504 -28.72 29.23 -16.24
N ASP A 505 -28.74 29.02 -17.56
CA ASP A 505 -29.97 28.91 -18.35
C ASP A 505 -30.43 27.44 -18.41
N GLU A 506 -31.24 27.05 -17.42
CA GLU A 506 -31.79 25.70 -17.26
C GLU A 506 -32.69 25.24 -18.42
N THR A 507 -33.05 26.12 -19.37
CA THR A 507 -33.89 25.77 -20.52
C THR A 507 -33.11 25.19 -21.69
N LYS A 508 -31.77 25.35 -21.68
CA LYS A 508 -30.88 24.92 -22.76
C LYS A 508 -29.94 23.81 -22.31
N ASN A 509 -29.28 23.17 -23.27
CA ASN A 509 -28.21 22.19 -23.01
C ASN A 509 -28.65 21.01 -22.13
N ASN A 510 -29.94 20.67 -22.20
CA ASN A 510 -30.56 19.61 -21.41
C ASN A 510 -30.38 18.25 -22.09
N ILE A 511 -29.75 17.32 -21.40
CA ILE A 511 -29.42 16.00 -21.95
C ILE A 511 -30.36 14.96 -21.38
N LYS A 512 -31.00 14.18 -22.25
CA LYS A 512 -31.93 13.11 -21.88
C LYS A 512 -31.28 12.14 -20.89
N ALA A 513 -31.99 11.90 -19.79
CA ALA A 513 -31.63 10.88 -18.82
C ALA A 513 -32.29 9.55 -19.20
N VAL A 514 -31.50 8.63 -19.75
CA VAL A 514 -31.96 7.34 -20.26
C VAL A 514 -31.75 6.28 -19.18
N LEU A 515 -32.81 5.92 -18.46
CA LEU A 515 -32.72 5.14 -17.22
C LEU A 515 -32.00 3.79 -17.41
N GLU A 516 -32.19 3.13 -18.56
CA GLU A 516 -31.57 1.83 -18.89
C GLU A 516 -30.05 1.92 -19.08
N ASP A 517 -29.53 3.10 -19.42
CA ASP A 517 -28.11 3.38 -19.62
C ASP A 517 -27.46 4.01 -18.37
N MET A 518 -28.20 4.10 -17.25
CA MET A 518 -27.73 4.74 -16.03
C MET A 518 -27.29 3.73 -14.96
N SER A 519 -26.33 4.14 -14.15
CA SER A 519 -25.80 3.35 -13.03
C SER A 519 -25.48 4.22 -11.83
N VAL A 520 -25.47 3.61 -10.66
CA VAL A 520 -24.91 4.18 -9.44
C VAL A 520 -23.53 3.58 -9.20
N VAL A 521 -22.52 4.43 -9.02
CA VAL A 521 -21.16 4.03 -8.62
C VAL A 521 -20.93 4.46 -7.18
N ALA A 522 -20.67 3.53 -6.28
CA ALA A 522 -20.38 3.80 -4.88
C ALA A 522 -18.88 3.59 -4.60
N TYR A 523 -18.28 4.46 -3.79
CA TYR A 523 -16.90 4.28 -3.32
C TYR A 523 -16.73 4.78 -1.89
N MET A 524 -15.62 4.37 -1.27
CA MET A 524 -15.14 4.90 -0.01
C MET A 524 -13.63 5.11 -0.10
N GLY A 525 -13.12 6.20 0.46
CA GLY A 525 -11.69 6.53 0.42
C GLY A 525 -11.27 7.45 1.56
N SER A 526 -9.97 7.70 1.67
CA SER A 526 -9.44 8.69 2.61
C SER A 526 -9.85 10.10 2.20
N PHE A 527 -9.79 11.04 3.14
CA PHE A 527 -10.12 12.42 2.89
C PHE A 527 -9.20 13.35 3.67
N ASP A 528 -8.61 14.32 2.98
CA ASP A 528 -7.91 15.46 3.58
C ASP A 528 -8.18 16.71 2.73
N GLN A 529 -8.95 17.65 3.25
CA GLN A 529 -9.36 18.84 2.48
C GLN A 529 -8.19 19.71 1.99
N ASN A 530 -6.99 19.57 2.57
CA ASN A 530 -5.84 20.43 2.28
C ASN A 530 -4.73 19.72 1.49
N ASP A 531 -4.84 18.40 1.29
CA ASP A 531 -3.80 17.60 0.64
C ASP A 531 -4.42 16.71 -0.43
N ASN A 532 -4.19 17.07 -1.69
CA ASN A 532 -4.76 16.36 -2.82
C ASN A 532 -4.19 14.95 -3.02
N THR A 533 -3.10 14.60 -2.35
CA THR A 533 -2.50 13.26 -2.42
C THR A 533 -3.09 12.28 -1.40
N LYS A 534 -3.90 12.77 -0.44
CA LYS A 534 -4.44 11.97 0.67
C LYS A 534 -5.91 11.57 0.51
N HIS A 535 -6.31 11.18 -0.70
CA HIS A 535 -7.69 10.79 -1.04
C HIS A 535 -7.85 9.37 -1.59
N THR A 536 -6.87 8.49 -1.32
CA THR A 536 -6.85 7.14 -1.88
C THR A 536 -8.16 6.38 -1.61
N ILE A 537 -8.76 5.88 -2.69
CA ILE A 537 -9.98 5.07 -2.68
C ILE A 537 -9.65 3.67 -2.15
N TYR A 538 -10.43 3.24 -1.17
CA TYR A 538 -10.30 1.96 -0.51
C TYR A 538 -10.89 0.82 -1.35
N ASN A 539 -12.08 1.01 -1.91
CA ASN A 539 -12.74 0.11 -2.86
C ASN A 539 -13.94 0.87 -3.48
N CYS A 540 -14.50 0.33 -4.56
CA CYS A 540 -15.71 0.85 -5.20
C CYS A 540 -16.56 -0.28 -5.79
N CYS A 541 -17.83 0.00 -6.10
CA CYS A 541 -18.72 -0.92 -6.80
C CYS A 541 -19.72 -0.15 -7.68
N LYS A 542 -20.41 -0.86 -8.58
CA LYS A 542 -21.41 -0.29 -9.49
C LYS A 542 -22.65 -1.17 -9.56
N ALA A 543 -23.82 -0.55 -9.63
CA ALA A 543 -25.09 -1.21 -9.96
C ALA A 543 -25.87 -0.39 -10.99
N ARG A 544 -26.49 -1.05 -11.98
CA ARG A 544 -27.46 -0.39 -12.86
C ARG A 544 -28.72 -0.03 -12.09
N LEU A 545 -29.46 0.95 -12.57
CA LEU A 545 -30.70 1.36 -11.91
C LEU A 545 -31.73 0.22 -11.91
N GLY A 546 -32.22 -0.15 -10.71
CA GLY A 546 -33.13 -1.28 -10.52
C GLY A 546 -32.43 -2.63 -10.27
N GLU A 547 -31.10 -2.66 -10.32
CA GLU A 547 -30.29 -3.82 -9.97
C GLU A 547 -29.62 -3.66 -8.60
N SER A 548 -29.06 -4.76 -8.08
CA SER A 548 -28.25 -4.78 -6.88
C SER A 548 -26.92 -5.47 -7.15
N TYR A 549 -25.86 -4.99 -6.52
CA TYR A 549 -24.53 -5.58 -6.58
C TYR A 549 -23.97 -5.78 -5.18
N LYS A 550 -23.64 -7.03 -4.85
CA LYS A 550 -23.01 -7.41 -3.59
C LYS A 550 -21.62 -7.94 -3.88
N GLN A 551 -20.60 -7.21 -3.43
CA GLN A 551 -19.22 -7.64 -3.61
C GLN A 551 -18.93 -8.90 -2.82
N GLY A 552 -18.16 -9.79 -3.43
CA GLY A 552 -17.43 -10.82 -2.72
C GLY A 552 -16.61 -10.22 -1.57
N GLY A 553 -16.66 -10.87 -0.41
CA GLY A 553 -16.12 -10.35 0.85
C GLY A 553 -17.14 -9.58 1.72
N PHE A 554 -18.31 -9.17 1.19
CA PHE A 554 -19.40 -8.67 2.03
C PHE A 554 -20.15 -9.85 2.69
N ASN A 555 -19.54 -10.47 3.69
CA ASN A 555 -20.04 -11.71 4.30
C ASN A 555 -20.94 -11.48 5.54
N VAL A 556 -21.65 -10.35 5.59
CA VAL A 556 -22.65 -10.10 6.65
C VAL A 556 -23.99 -10.66 6.19
N THR A 557 -24.61 -11.47 7.06
CA THR A 557 -26.03 -11.78 6.98
C THR A 557 -26.77 -10.48 7.28
N THR A 558 -27.18 -9.75 6.25
CA THR A 558 -27.95 -8.52 6.42
C THR A 558 -29.27 -8.91 7.06
N ALA A 559 -29.42 -8.63 8.36
CA ALA A 559 -30.67 -8.78 9.10
C ALA A 559 -31.68 -7.72 8.63
N ILE A 560 -32.06 -7.77 7.36
CA ILE A 560 -33.19 -7.08 6.76
C ILE A 560 -33.74 -8.03 5.69
N ASN A 561 -34.25 -9.18 6.13
CA ASN A 561 -35.62 -9.42 5.72
C ASN A 561 -36.42 -8.38 6.49
N GLU A 562 -36.74 -7.24 5.85
CA GLU A 562 -38.11 -6.78 6.10
C GLU A 562 -38.97 -8.03 5.86
N PRO A 563 -39.97 -8.33 6.70
CA PRO A 563 -41.04 -9.15 6.21
C PRO A 563 -41.69 -8.33 5.09
N GLU A 564 -41.11 -8.31 3.88
CA GLU A 564 -41.93 -8.61 2.74
C GLU A 564 -42.58 -9.91 3.17
N ALA A 565 -43.84 -9.81 3.60
CA ALA A 565 -44.69 -10.96 3.70
C ALA A 565 -44.35 -11.78 2.45
N GLU A 566 -43.75 -12.95 2.65
CA GLU A 566 -43.67 -13.93 1.60
C GLU A 566 -45.13 -14.15 1.24
N GLN A 567 -45.63 -13.43 0.23
CA GLN A 567 -46.72 -13.93 -0.58
C GLN A 567 -46.13 -15.12 -1.31
N THR A 568 -45.97 -16.22 -0.58
CA THR A 568 -45.94 -17.54 -1.18
C THR A 568 -47.27 -17.67 -1.90
N LEU A 569 -47.27 -17.33 -3.19
CA LEU A 569 -48.39 -17.64 -4.07
C LEU A 569 -48.68 -19.13 -3.91
N ASN A 570 -49.87 -19.45 -3.41
CA ASN A 570 -50.27 -20.83 -3.22
C ASN A 570 -50.62 -21.41 -4.60
N ILE A 571 -49.69 -22.17 -5.17
CA ILE A 571 -49.87 -22.87 -6.44
C ILE A 571 -50.33 -24.30 -6.14
N PHE A 572 -51.51 -24.66 -6.61
CA PHE A 572 -52.13 -25.98 -6.43
C PHE A 572 -52.79 -26.48 -7.71
N VAL A 573 -53.24 -27.73 -7.72
CA VAL A 573 -53.96 -28.34 -8.84
C VAL A 573 -55.40 -28.60 -8.42
N ASN A 574 -56.36 -28.12 -9.22
CA ASN A 574 -57.77 -28.41 -9.03
C ASN A 574 -58.37 -28.87 -10.37
N ASN A 575 -59.00 -30.05 -10.40
CA ASN A 575 -59.59 -30.66 -11.59
C ASN A 575 -58.67 -30.66 -12.84
N GLY A 576 -57.40 -31.03 -12.66
CA GLY A 576 -56.41 -31.07 -13.74
C GLY A 576 -55.93 -29.69 -14.21
N LYS A 577 -56.25 -28.61 -13.52
CA LYS A 577 -55.80 -27.24 -13.83
C LYS A 577 -54.90 -26.71 -12.73
N VAL A 578 -53.84 -26.00 -13.12
CA VAL A 578 -52.99 -25.24 -12.19
C VAL A 578 -53.73 -23.98 -11.77
N CYS A 579 -53.89 -23.80 -10.46
CA CYS A 579 -54.48 -22.64 -9.83
C CYS A 579 -53.42 -21.92 -8.99
N VAL A 580 -53.54 -20.60 -8.90
CA VAL A 580 -52.66 -19.74 -8.10
C VAL A 580 -53.57 -18.85 -7.26
N ASP A 581 -53.43 -18.90 -5.93
CA ASP A 581 -54.09 -17.91 -5.07
C ASP A 581 -53.28 -16.61 -5.06
N GLY A 582 -53.95 -15.49 -5.40
CA GLY A 582 -53.36 -14.16 -5.48
C GLY A 582 -53.28 -13.60 -6.91
N ASP A 583 -52.97 -12.30 -7.01
CA ASP A 583 -52.80 -11.62 -8.30
C ASP A 583 -51.46 -12.01 -8.96
N TYR A 584 -51.50 -12.28 -10.27
CA TYR A 584 -50.32 -12.58 -11.07
C TYR A 584 -50.47 -12.00 -12.48
N SER A 585 -49.36 -11.61 -13.09
CA SER A 585 -49.33 -11.08 -14.46
C SER A 585 -49.18 -12.19 -15.50
N ARG A 586 -48.56 -13.33 -15.14
CA ARG A 586 -48.40 -14.46 -16.07
C ARG A 586 -48.32 -15.81 -15.36
N LEU A 587 -49.02 -16.80 -15.89
CA LEU A 587 -48.93 -18.21 -15.52
C LEU A 587 -48.52 -19.02 -16.75
N SER A 588 -47.47 -19.82 -16.63
CA SER A 588 -46.99 -20.72 -17.69
C SER A 588 -46.76 -22.12 -17.12
N VAL A 589 -47.24 -23.14 -17.82
CA VAL A 589 -47.13 -24.55 -17.41
C VAL A 589 -46.31 -25.29 -18.47
N TYR A 590 -45.34 -26.08 -18.04
CA TYR A 590 -44.44 -26.84 -18.90
C TYR A 590 -44.49 -28.32 -18.54
N ASN A 591 -44.45 -29.19 -19.54
CA ASN A 591 -44.23 -30.62 -19.32
C ASN A 591 -42.74 -30.92 -19.02
N LEU A 592 -42.40 -32.17 -18.68
CA LEU A 592 -41.01 -32.55 -18.36
C LEU A 592 -40.05 -32.45 -19.56
N ALA A 593 -40.56 -32.41 -20.79
CA ALA A 593 -39.74 -32.16 -21.98
C ALA A 593 -39.45 -30.67 -22.20
N GLY A 594 -39.91 -29.78 -21.30
CA GLY A 594 -39.72 -28.34 -21.39
C GLY A 594 -40.66 -27.63 -22.36
N ALA A 595 -41.61 -28.33 -22.97
CA ALA A 595 -42.60 -27.72 -23.84
C ALA A 595 -43.71 -27.08 -23.01
N GLN A 596 -44.07 -25.83 -23.35
CA GLN A 596 -45.20 -25.15 -22.74
C GLN A 596 -46.51 -25.83 -23.16
N VAL A 597 -47.38 -26.09 -22.20
CA VAL A 597 -48.68 -26.73 -22.40
C VAL A 597 -49.80 -25.80 -21.93
N GLU A 598 -50.98 -25.93 -22.53
CA GLU A 598 -52.15 -25.18 -22.14
C GLU A 598 -52.65 -25.60 -20.75
N ASN A 599 -53.00 -24.64 -19.91
CA ASN A 599 -53.53 -24.90 -18.58
C ASN A 599 -55.06 -25.19 -18.61
N ALA A 600 -55.45 -26.24 -19.32
CA ALA A 600 -56.84 -26.67 -19.49
C ALA A 600 -56.93 -28.20 -19.47
N ALA A 601 -57.23 -28.80 -18.31
CA ALA A 601 -57.34 -30.25 -18.11
C ALA A 601 -56.06 -31.05 -18.43
N LEU A 602 -54.98 -30.74 -17.72
CA LEU A 602 -53.71 -31.43 -17.79
C LEU A 602 -53.87 -32.93 -17.46
N ALA A 603 -53.23 -33.79 -18.27
CA ALA A 603 -53.13 -35.21 -17.98
C ALA A 603 -52.30 -35.47 -16.71
N LYS A 604 -52.51 -36.63 -16.07
CA LYS A 604 -51.75 -37.05 -14.89
C LYS A 604 -50.26 -37.05 -15.18
N GLY A 605 -49.48 -36.36 -14.34
CA GLY A 605 -48.06 -36.19 -14.57
C GLY A 605 -47.44 -35.03 -13.79
N VAL A 606 -46.12 -34.89 -13.94
CA VAL A 606 -45.34 -33.82 -13.31
C VAL A 606 -45.20 -32.67 -14.30
N TYR A 607 -45.44 -31.45 -13.82
CA TYR A 607 -45.29 -30.22 -14.60
C TYR A 607 -44.43 -29.21 -13.85
N ILE A 608 -43.79 -28.32 -14.60
CA ILE A 608 -43.13 -27.14 -14.07
C ILE A 608 -44.04 -25.94 -14.30
N VAL A 609 -44.37 -25.24 -13.23
CA VAL A 609 -45.21 -24.04 -13.26
C VAL A 609 -44.32 -22.85 -13.00
N LYS A 610 -44.44 -21.83 -13.85
CA LYS A 610 -43.80 -20.55 -13.70
C LYS A 610 -44.87 -19.48 -13.56
N VAL A 611 -44.87 -18.79 -12.43
CA VAL A 611 -45.78 -17.68 -12.13
C VAL A 611 -44.96 -16.40 -12.03
N VAL A 612 -45.43 -15.35 -12.70
CA VAL A 612 -44.89 -13.99 -12.59
C VAL A 612 -45.93 -13.14 -11.89
N ALA A 613 -45.57 -12.53 -10.77
CA ALA A 613 -46.39 -11.57 -10.04
C ALA A 613 -45.53 -10.34 -9.72
N GLY A 614 -45.86 -9.20 -10.32
CA GLY A 614 -44.98 -8.03 -10.33
C GLY A 614 -43.62 -8.35 -10.97
N SER A 615 -42.53 -8.05 -10.25
CA SER A 615 -41.14 -8.33 -10.66
C SER A 615 -40.63 -9.72 -10.23
N LYS A 616 -41.41 -10.49 -9.45
CA LYS A 616 -41.00 -11.80 -8.95
C LYS A 616 -41.47 -12.93 -9.87
N GLN A 617 -40.58 -13.89 -10.10
CA GLN A 617 -40.86 -15.12 -10.82
C GLN A 617 -40.72 -16.32 -9.88
N THR A 618 -41.83 -17.02 -9.62
CA THR A 618 -41.86 -18.25 -8.83
C THR A 618 -41.92 -19.45 -9.77
N THR A 619 -41.03 -20.42 -9.57
CA THR A 619 -41.05 -21.70 -10.31
C THR A 619 -41.33 -22.86 -9.36
N LYS A 620 -42.37 -23.65 -9.62
CA LYS A 620 -42.77 -24.78 -8.76
C LYS A 620 -43.01 -26.03 -9.60
N LYS A 621 -42.49 -27.16 -9.12
CA LYS A 621 -42.86 -28.48 -9.64
C LYS A 621 -44.18 -28.92 -9.02
N ILE A 622 -45.15 -29.29 -9.84
CA ILE A 622 -46.47 -29.77 -9.40
C ILE A 622 -46.74 -31.17 -9.95
N LEU A 623 -47.55 -31.92 -9.23
CA LEU A 623 -48.04 -33.23 -9.65
C LEU A 623 -49.56 -33.13 -9.88
N VAL A 624 -50.00 -33.39 -11.10
CA VAL A 624 -51.42 -33.59 -11.42
C VAL A 624 -51.74 -35.07 -11.19
N ARG A 625 -52.66 -35.36 -10.25
CA ARG A 625 -52.99 -36.72 -9.78
C ARG A 625 -54.21 -37.32 -10.47
#